data_AF-A0A8T4P8P8-F1
#
_entry.id   AF-A0A8T4P8P8-F1
#
_cell.length_a   1.000
_cell.length_b   1.000
_cell.length_c   1.000
_cell.angle_alpha   90.00
_cell.angle_beta   90.00
_cell.angle_gamma   90.00
#
_symmetry.space_group_name_H-M   'P 1'
#
loop_
_entity.id
_entity.type
_entity.pdbx_description
1 polymer ?
#
loop_
_entity_poly.entity_id
_entity_poly.type
_entity_poly.pdbx_seq_one_letter_code
_entity_poly.pdbx_strand_id
1 'polypeptide(L)'
;MKEVTKWEDVSFVLSSSYRKRVLEKLENPTIPSKLSKELKINKTHISRALSELEAKKMIKCLTPNVSKGKIYTIENYGKEILKEVNKL
;
A
#
# COMPACT_ATOMS: atom_id res chain seq x y z
N MET A 1 7.61 -7.27 -21.61
CA MET A 1 6.74 -6.09 -21.81
C MET A 1 7.05 -5.12 -20.68
N LYS A 2 7.51 -3.90 -20.97
CA LYS A 2 7.66 -2.87 -19.93
C LYS A 2 6.25 -2.51 -19.47
N GLU A 3 5.90 -2.76 -18.21
CA GLU A 3 4.65 -2.25 -17.65
C GLU A 3 4.69 -0.73 -17.80
N VAL A 4 3.69 -0.17 -18.47
CA VAL A 4 3.56 1.28 -18.61
C VAL A 4 3.21 1.80 -17.23
N THR A 5 4.17 2.44 -16.57
CA THR A 5 3.92 3.16 -15.33
C THR A 5 2.79 4.16 -15.59
N LYS A 6 1.68 4.00 -14.88
CA LYS A 6 0.56 4.93 -14.96
C LYS A 6 0.87 6.11 -14.05
N TRP A 7 1.19 7.27 -14.62
CA TRP A 7 1.47 8.48 -13.84
C TRP A 7 0.29 8.92 -12.98
N GLU A 8 -0.94 8.57 -13.37
CA GLU A 8 -2.15 8.74 -12.55
C GLU A 8 -2.04 8.00 -11.21
N ASP A 9 -1.44 6.82 -11.21
CA ASP A 9 -1.24 6.00 -10.02
C ASP A 9 -0.09 6.53 -9.14
N VAL A 10 0.93 7.13 -9.75
CA VAL A 10 1.98 7.88 -9.03
C VAL A 10 1.37 9.11 -8.34
N SER A 11 0.61 9.93 -9.07
CA SER A 11 -0.11 11.09 -8.54
C SER A 11 -1.12 10.69 -7.46
N PHE A 12 -1.79 9.55 -7.64
CA PHE A 12 -2.68 8.98 -6.64
C PHE A 12 -1.94 8.66 -5.34
N VAL A 13 -0.77 8.03 -5.38
CA VAL A 13 0.00 7.76 -4.15
C VAL A 13 0.51 9.07 -3.53
N LEU A 14 1.01 10.01 -4.33
CA LEU A 14 1.53 11.30 -3.84
C LEU A 14 0.47 12.19 -3.18
N SER A 15 -0.76 12.16 -3.68
CA SER A 15 -1.87 12.97 -3.15
C SER A 15 -2.33 12.55 -1.74
N SER A 16 -1.78 11.48 -1.16
CA SER A 16 -2.04 11.10 0.24
C SER A 16 -0.78 10.61 0.95
N SER A 17 -0.40 11.31 2.01
CA SER A 17 0.69 10.90 2.90
C SER A 17 0.43 9.52 3.54
N TYR A 18 -0.84 9.15 3.75
CA TYR A 18 -1.19 7.83 4.28
C TYR A 18 -0.92 6.71 3.26
N ARG A 19 -1.29 6.90 1.99
CA ARG A 19 -1.05 5.91 0.93
C ARG A 19 0.44 5.68 0.73
N LYS A 20 1.23 6.75 0.60
CA LYS A 20 2.69 6.66 0.48
C LYS A 20 3.30 5.89 1.65
N ARG A 21 3.02 6.29 2.89
CA ARG A 21 3.59 5.67 4.09
C ARG A 21 3.17 4.21 4.29
N VAL A 22 1.92 3.87 3.95
CA VAL A 22 1.44 2.47 4.02
C VAL A 22 2.12 1.62 2.96
N LEU A 23 2.23 2.12 1.72
CA LEU A 23 2.88 1.41 0.63
C LEU A 23 4.37 1.15 0.92
N GLU A 24 5.10 2.16 1.42
CA GLU A 24 6.50 2.04 1.87
C GLU A 24 6.69 0.93 2.91
N LYS A 25 5.77 0.82 3.88
CA LYS A 25 5.87 -0.21 4.94
C LYS A 25 5.51 -1.61 4.48
N LEU A 26 4.87 -1.76 3.32
CA LEU A 26 4.42 -3.06 2.80
C LEU A 26 5.46 -3.78 1.95
N GLU A 27 6.67 -3.23 1.80
CA GLU A 27 7.83 -3.95 1.25
C GLU A 27 8.04 -5.30 1.95
N ASN A 28 7.71 -5.37 3.24
CA ASN A 28 7.66 -6.61 4.01
C ASN A 28 6.20 -6.95 4.40
N PRO A 29 5.80 -8.24 4.39
CA PRO A 29 4.47 -8.65 4.82
C PRO A 29 4.16 -8.17 6.25
N THR A 30 3.02 -7.50 6.43
CA THR A 30 2.62 -6.95 7.75
C THR A 30 1.10 -6.92 7.92
N ILE A 31 0.66 -6.58 9.13
CA ILE A 31 -0.76 -6.54 9.51
C ILE A 31 -1.22 -5.10 9.79
N PRO A 32 -2.51 -4.77 9.58
CA PRO A 32 -3.04 -3.41 9.79
C PRO A 32 -2.80 -2.84 11.18
N SER A 33 -2.84 -3.68 12.22
CA SER A 33 -2.58 -3.25 13.60
C SER A 33 -1.13 -2.86 13.83
N LYS A 34 -0.18 -3.52 13.17
CA LYS A 34 1.25 -3.21 13.22
C LYS A 34 1.53 -1.91 12.45
N LEU A 35 0.97 -1.77 11.25
CA LEU A 35 1.02 -0.52 10.47
C LEU A 35 0.50 0.68 11.27
N SER A 36 -0.66 0.54 11.92
CA SER A 36 -1.26 1.59 12.73
C SER A 36 -0.33 2.06 13.87
N LYS A 37 0.33 1.11 14.56
CA LYS A 37 1.29 1.41 15.63
C LYS A 37 2.56 2.06 15.10
N GLU A 38 3.18 1.48 14.08
CA GLU A 38 4.45 1.97 13.54
C GLU A 38 4.32 3.34 12.89
N LEU A 39 3.24 3.55 12.13
CA LEU A 39 3.00 4.81 11.43
C LEU A 39 2.33 5.86 12.32
N LYS A 40 1.88 5.48 13.52
CA LYS A 40 1.05 6.31 14.41
C LYS A 40 -0.19 6.88 13.69
N ILE A 41 -0.82 6.05 12.86
CA ILE A 41 -2.01 6.38 12.08
C ILE A 41 -3.20 5.57 12.62
N ASN A 42 -4.38 6.20 12.71
CA ASN A 42 -5.59 5.50 13.11
C ASN A 42 -5.90 4.32 12.17
N LYS A 43 -6.34 3.19 12.73
CA LYS A 43 -6.71 1.98 11.97
C LYS A 43 -7.73 2.24 10.85
N THR A 44 -8.62 3.21 11.01
CA THR A 44 -9.59 3.62 9.97
C THR A 44 -8.88 4.14 8.72
N HIS A 45 -7.89 5.02 8.88
CA HIS A 45 -7.10 5.53 7.75
C HIS A 45 -6.19 4.45 7.15
N ILE A 46 -5.60 3.58 7.97
CA ILE A 46 -4.83 2.43 7.50
C ILE A 46 -5.71 1.51 6.64
N SER A 47 -6.88 1.13 7.13
CA SER A 47 -7.78 0.22 6.43
C SER A 47 -8.24 0.81 5.11
N ARG A 48 -8.58 2.11 5.11
CA ARG A 48 -8.92 2.84 3.89
C ARG A 48 -7.76 2.86 2.88
N ALA A 49 -6.55 3.20 3.32
CA ALA A 49 -5.38 3.20 2.45
C ALA A 49 -5.07 1.81 1.88
N LEU A 50 -5.18 0.75 2.70
CA LEU A 50 -5.00 -0.63 2.23
C LEU A 50 -6.03 -0.99 1.16
N SER A 51 -7.32 -0.73 1.39
CA SER A 51 -8.37 -1.00 0.40
C SER A 51 -8.17 -0.22 -0.89
N GLU A 52 -7.79 1.05 -0.80
CA GLU A 52 -7.51 1.91 -1.96
C GLU A 52 -6.30 1.42 -2.78
N LEU A 53 -5.23 1.00 -2.12
CA LEU A 53 -4.03 0.45 -2.76
C LEU A 53 -4.28 -0.94 -3.37
N GLU A 54 -5.06 -1.78 -2.69
CA GLU A 54 -5.45 -3.11 -3.16
C GLU A 54 -6.36 -3.03 -4.39
N ALA A 55 -7.30 -2.08 -4.41
CA ALA A 55 -8.16 -1.81 -5.57
C ALA A 55 -7.37 -1.43 -6.83
N LYS A 56 -6.20 -0.79 -6.66
CA LYS A 56 -5.25 -0.45 -7.74
C LYS A 56 -4.19 -1.52 -7.99
N LYS A 57 -4.30 -2.70 -7.37
CA LYS A 57 -3.36 -3.83 -7.53
C LYS A 57 -1.91 -3.47 -7.16
N MET A 58 -1.72 -2.50 -6.26
CA MET A 58 -0.40 -2.14 -5.75
C MET A 58 0.03 -3.06 -4.60
N ILE A 59 -0.95 -3.63 -3.90
CA ILE A 59 -0.75 -4.52 -2.76
C ILE A 59 -1.72 -5.69 -2.86
N LYS A 60 -1.47 -6.76 -2.10
CA LYS A 60 -2.38 -7.89 -1.96
C LYS A 60 -2.55 -8.33 -0.52
N CYS A 61 -3.74 -8.80 -0.18
CA CYS A 61 -3.97 -9.57 1.04
C CYS A 61 -3.54 -11.03 0.85
N LEU A 62 -2.62 -11.51 1.69
CA LEU A 62 -2.16 -12.90 1.70
C LEU A 62 -3.12 -13.84 2.45
N THR A 63 -3.96 -13.29 3.32
CA THR A 63 -4.90 -14.06 4.14
C THR A 63 -6.33 -13.49 4.02
N PRO A 64 -6.96 -13.56 2.82
CA PRO A 64 -8.27 -12.97 2.59
C PRO A 64 -9.39 -13.64 3.41
N ASN A 65 -9.23 -14.93 3.72
CA ASN A 65 -10.22 -15.76 4.41
C ASN A 65 -10.32 -15.51 5.92
N VAL A 66 -9.43 -14.70 6.50
CA VAL A 66 -9.48 -14.38 7.94
C VAL A 66 -10.07 -13.01 8.17
N SER A 67 -10.91 -12.89 9.20
CA SER A 67 -11.51 -11.61 9.61
C SER A 67 -10.54 -10.76 10.44
N LYS A 68 -9.69 -11.39 11.26
CA LYS A 68 -8.69 -10.74 12.11
C LYS A 68 -7.29 -11.17 11.70
N GLY A 69 -6.34 -10.23 11.75
CA GLY A 69 -4.93 -10.52 11.44
C GLY A 69 -4.63 -10.67 9.95
N LYS A 70 -5.41 -10.03 9.08
CA LYS A 70 -5.11 -9.98 7.63
C LYS A 70 -3.69 -9.51 7.39
N ILE A 71 -2.95 -10.25 6.58
CA ILE A 71 -1.57 -9.94 6.20
C ILE A 71 -1.60 -9.33 4.81
N TYR A 72 -0.90 -8.21 4.65
CA TYR A 72 -0.76 -7.51 3.39
C TYR A 72 0.70 -7.44 2.98
N THR A 73 0.96 -7.42 1.67
CA THR A 73 2.29 -7.22 1.09
C THR A 73 2.19 -6.43 -0.21
N ILE A 74 3.26 -5.72 -0.57
CA ILE A 74 3.36 -4.99 -1.82
C ILE A 74 3.50 -5.95 -3.01
N GLU A 75 2.83 -5.64 -4.12
CA GLU A 75 3.00 -6.35 -5.40
C GLU A 75 4.06 -5.68 -6.28
N ASN A 76 4.45 -6.35 -7.37
CA ASN A 76 5.47 -5.81 -8.29
C ASN A 76 5.08 -4.43 -8.83
N TYR A 77 3.82 -4.27 -9.24
CA TYR A 77 3.30 -2.99 -9.69
C TYR A 77 3.41 -1.89 -8.62
N GLY A 78 3.07 -2.21 -7.37
CA GLY A 78 3.24 -1.29 -6.25
C GLY A 78 4.70 -0.88 -6.02
N LYS A 79 5.66 -1.81 -6.19
CA LYS A 79 7.10 -1.50 -6.09
C LYS A 79 7.55 -0.55 -7.20
N GLU A 80 7.07 -0.74 -8.43
CA GLU A 80 7.36 0.17 -9.54
C GLU A 80 6.83 1.58 -9.27
N ILE A 81 5.56 1.69 -8.83
CA ILE A 81 4.95 2.97 -8.47
C ILE A 81 5.72 3.62 -7.31
N LEU A 82 6.04 2.87 -6.26
CA LEU A 82 6.79 3.39 -5.12
C LEU A 82 8.18 3.92 -5.53
N LYS A 83 8.85 3.23 -6.47
CA LYS A 83 10.13 3.68 -7.02
C LYS A 83 10.01 5.03 -7.72
N GLU A 84 8.95 5.26 -8.50
CA GLU A 84 8.73 6.56 -9.15
C GLU A 84 8.31 7.65 -8.13
N VAL A 85 7.48 7.30 -7.15
CA VAL A 85 7.09 8.19 -6.04
C VAL A 85 8.30 8.67 -5.22
N ASN A 86 9.34 7.84 -5.08
CA ASN A 86 10.56 8.19 -4.34
C ASN A 86 11.57 9.04 -5.12
N LYS A 87 11.36 9.22 -6.43
CA LYS A 87 12.18 10.14 -7.26
C LYS A 87 11.66 11.57 -7.26
N LEU A 88 10.45 11.78 -6.73
CA LEU A 88 9.73 13.06 -6.67
C LEU A 88 9.72 13.57 -5.23
#